data_AF-A0A812CKH9-F1
#
_entry.id   AF-A0A812CKH9-F1
#
_cell.length_a   1.000
_cell.length_b   1.000
_cell.length_c   1.000
_cell.angle_alpha   90.00
_cell.angle_beta   90.00
_cell.angle_gamma   90.00
#
_symmetry.space_group_name_H-M   'P 1'
#
loop_
_entity.id
_entity.type
_entity.pdbx_description
1 polymer ?
#
loop_
_entity_poly.entity_id
_entity_poly.type
_entity_poly.pdbx_seq_one_letter_code
_entity_poly.pdbx_strand_id
1 'polypeptide(L)'
;MEAIFIVRKISDQKTKFGHVVTALPPTIVDEVSDFLEAVPEVEPYTQLKEDILRRMGRTEEALIRELFSDLTRDGRTPSQLLRFMKSRLGKNIMADPILKSLWLDRLPTTITQILAPMSENTPLDQLADAADRIFSQLDHQTTSVHSAEPSSDHRSLEKAVEELQRQVRDLTFALKNRGRNRFPSRRRFRSRPRSSSRDDDTSSSIMCYYHRRFGSAARYCTKPCNYTAVAGNETASK
;
A
#
# COMPACT_ATOMS: atom_id res chain seq x y z
N MET A 1 -15.85 36.60 32.28
CA MET A 1 -16.93 37.52 32.70
C MET A 1 -16.93 37.78 34.21
N GLU A 2 -16.86 36.77 35.07
CA GLU A 2 -16.78 36.93 36.54
C GLU A 2 -15.74 37.98 37.01
N ALA A 3 -14.53 37.95 36.45
CA ALA A 3 -13.48 38.93 36.75
C ALA A 3 -13.88 40.39 36.41
N ILE A 4 -14.67 40.60 35.35
CA ILE A 4 -15.12 41.94 34.95
C ILE A 4 -16.15 42.49 35.95
N PHE A 5 -17.01 41.62 36.48
CA PHE A 5 -17.97 42.00 37.52
C PHE A 5 -17.29 42.39 38.83
N ILE A 6 -16.26 41.65 39.22
CA ILE A 6 -15.46 41.97 40.42
C ILE A 6 -14.74 43.31 40.25
N VAL A 7 -14.06 43.52 39.11
CA VAL A 7 -13.30 44.76 38.84
C VAL A 7 -14.23 45.98 38.74
N ARG A 8 -15.44 45.82 38.19
CA ARG A 8 -16.43 46.90 38.07
C ARG A 8 -17.37 47.04 39.26
N LYS A 9 -17.16 46.26 40.34
CA LYS A 9 -18.01 46.22 41.55
C LYS A 9 -19.50 45.98 41.24
N ILE A 10 -19.79 45.20 40.20
CA ILE A 10 -21.15 44.83 39.83
C ILE A 10 -21.55 43.63 40.70
N SER A 11 -22.35 43.90 41.74
CA SER A 11 -22.86 42.87 42.65
C SER A 11 -24.29 42.43 42.32
N ASP A 12 -25.09 43.30 41.71
CA ASP A 12 -26.49 43.06 41.41
C ASP A 12 -26.70 42.01 40.31
N GLN A 13 -27.57 41.02 40.59
CA GLN A 13 -27.86 39.87 39.73
C GLN A 13 -28.53 40.29 38.42
N LYS A 14 -29.45 41.26 38.45
CA LYS A 14 -30.13 41.77 37.24
C LYS A 14 -29.14 42.51 36.32
N THR A 15 -28.25 43.30 36.92
CA THR A 15 -27.18 44.00 36.19
C THR A 15 -26.17 43.01 35.58
N LYS A 16 -25.77 41.96 36.31
CA LYS A 16 -24.91 40.88 35.77
C LYS A 16 -25.57 40.14 34.61
N PHE A 17 -26.86 39.80 34.76
CA PHE A 17 -27.64 39.13 33.72
C PHE A 17 -27.68 39.97 32.44
N GLY A 18 -28.02 41.26 32.51
CA GLY A 18 -28.05 42.15 31.36
C GLY A 18 -26.69 42.22 30.64
N HIS A 19 -25.59 42.35 31.38
CA HIS A 19 -24.25 42.34 30.79
C HIS A 19 -23.89 41.01 30.11
N VAL A 20 -24.28 39.88 30.70
CA VAL A 20 -24.04 38.56 30.09
C VAL A 20 -24.87 38.39 28.83
N VAL A 21 -26.18 38.66 28.87
CA VAL A 21 -27.06 38.52 27.70
C VAL A 21 -26.56 39.35 26.51
N THR A 22 -26.10 40.58 26.74
CA THR A 22 -25.53 41.42 25.66
C THR A 22 -24.20 40.92 25.09
N ALA A 23 -23.50 40.05 25.82
CA ALA A 23 -22.19 39.54 25.45
C ALA A 23 -22.20 38.04 25.07
N LEU A 24 -23.38 37.40 25.07
CA LEU A 24 -23.52 36.01 24.68
C LEU A 24 -23.40 35.87 23.15
N PRO A 25 -22.60 34.89 22.66
CA PRO A 25 -22.61 34.51 21.25
C PRO A 25 -24.00 34.03 20.80
N PRO A 26 -24.38 34.24 19.53
CA PRO A 26 -25.69 33.85 19.02
C PRO A 26 -25.98 32.36 19.18
N THR A 27 -24.97 31.50 19.09
CA THR A 27 -25.08 30.06 19.30
C THR A 27 -25.50 29.68 20.72
N ILE A 28 -25.15 30.48 21.73
CA ILE A 28 -25.53 30.22 23.12
C ILE A 28 -26.91 30.84 23.39
N VAL A 29 -27.22 31.98 22.77
CA VAL A 29 -28.54 32.63 22.87
C VAL A 29 -29.64 31.72 22.34
N ASP A 30 -29.42 31.05 21.21
CA ASP A 30 -30.39 30.08 20.66
C ASP A 30 -30.64 28.91 21.64
N GLU A 31 -29.59 28.43 22.31
CA GLU A 31 -29.67 27.28 23.22
C GLU A 31 -30.39 27.58 24.55
N VAL A 32 -30.40 28.85 24.97
CA VAL A 32 -31.06 29.32 26.21
C VAL A 32 -32.25 30.24 25.94
N SER A 33 -32.80 30.24 24.72
CA SER A 33 -33.91 31.11 24.33
C SER A 33 -35.14 30.93 25.22
N ASP A 34 -35.43 29.69 25.63
CA ASP A 34 -36.50 29.33 26.57
C ASP A 34 -36.28 29.92 27.98
N PHE A 35 -35.02 29.95 28.45
CA PHE A 35 -34.66 30.62 29.70
C PHE A 35 -34.81 32.15 29.59
N LEU A 36 -34.51 32.73 28.42
CA LEU A 36 -34.66 34.16 28.16
C LEU A 36 -36.12 34.60 28.01
N GLU A 37 -37.01 33.69 27.59
CA GLU A 37 -38.47 33.92 27.56
C GLU A 37 -39.09 33.88 28.96
N ALA A 38 -38.57 33.03 29.84
CA ALA A 38 -39.06 32.86 31.21
C ALA A 38 -37.99 33.18 32.26
N VAL A 39 -37.52 34.44 32.28
CA VAL A 39 -36.43 34.86 33.18
C VAL A 39 -36.86 34.71 34.66
N PRO A 40 -36.14 33.92 35.46
CA PRO A 40 -36.41 33.76 36.89
C PRO A 40 -36.23 35.07 37.67
N GLU A 41 -37.11 35.33 38.63
CA GLU A 41 -37.05 36.56 39.45
C GLU A 41 -35.95 36.51 40.52
N VAL A 42 -35.57 35.30 40.96
CA VAL A 42 -34.56 35.04 41.98
C VAL A 42 -33.26 34.61 41.32
N GLU A 43 -32.20 35.41 41.49
CA GLU A 43 -30.84 35.13 40.98
C GLU A 43 -30.74 34.76 39.47
N PRO A 44 -31.24 35.62 38.57
CA PRO A 44 -31.29 35.34 37.13
C PRO A 44 -29.93 35.04 36.51
N TYR A 45 -28.84 35.67 36.99
CA TYR A 45 -27.50 35.41 36.47
C TYR A 45 -26.94 34.07 36.95
N THR A 46 -27.12 33.72 38.23
CA THR A 46 -26.67 32.41 38.76
C THR A 46 -27.35 31.26 38.00
N GLN A 47 -28.67 31.35 37.83
CA GLN A 47 -29.44 30.31 37.13
C GLN A 47 -29.13 30.25 35.64
N LEU A 48 -28.96 31.39 34.96
CA LEU A 48 -28.53 31.42 33.56
C LEU A 48 -27.16 30.78 33.39
N LYS A 49 -26.21 31.09 34.29
CA LYS A 49 -24.86 30.51 34.26
C LYS A 49 -24.91 29.00 34.43
N GLU A 50 -25.70 28.49 35.38
CA GLU A 50 -25.88 27.05 35.57
C GLU A 50 -26.55 26.39 34.38
N ASP A 51 -27.56 27.02 33.78
CA ASP A 51 -28.27 26.44 32.62
C ASP A 51 -27.39 26.44 31.36
N ILE A 52 -26.63 27.51 31.11
CA ILE A 52 -25.61 27.53 30.04
C ILE A 52 -24.58 26.43 30.31
N LEU A 53 -24.07 26.29 31.52
CA LEU A 53 -23.11 25.23 31.85
C LEU A 53 -23.73 23.83 31.71
N ARG A 54 -25.03 23.68 31.96
CA ARG A 54 -25.74 22.39 31.80
C ARG A 54 -25.95 22.02 30.34
N ARG A 55 -26.35 22.97 29.50
CA ARG A 55 -26.68 22.74 28.08
C ARG A 55 -25.46 22.78 27.17
N MET A 56 -24.57 23.74 27.40
CA MET A 56 -23.35 23.94 26.63
C MET A 56 -22.13 23.23 27.24
N GLY A 57 -22.20 22.86 28.52
CA GLY A 57 -21.22 21.95 29.09
C GLY A 57 -21.40 20.61 28.41
N ARG A 58 -20.52 20.31 27.45
CA ARG A 58 -20.37 18.95 26.93
C ARG A 58 -20.37 18.01 28.11
N THR A 59 -21.19 16.95 28.05
CA THR A 59 -21.21 15.96 29.11
C THR A 59 -19.79 15.50 29.36
N GLU A 60 -19.44 15.31 30.62
CA GLU A 60 -18.10 14.90 31.03
C GLU A 60 -17.66 13.67 30.21
N GLU A 61 -18.58 12.72 29.99
CA GLU A 61 -18.41 11.57 29.10
C GLU A 61 -18.05 11.91 27.65
N ALA A 62 -18.69 12.92 27.04
CA ALA A 62 -18.40 13.33 25.66
C ALA A 62 -17.00 13.95 25.54
N LEU A 63 -16.60 14.77 26.52
CA LEU A 63 -15.25 15.33 26.59
C LEU A 63 -14.19 14.25 26.76
N ILE A 64 -14.44 13.27 27.63
CA ILE A 64 -13.55 12.12 27.78
C ILE A 64 -13.49 11.34 26.45
N ARG A 65 -14.62 10.99 25.84
CA ARG A 65 -14.63 10.24 24.56
C ARG A 65 -13.86 10.94 23.44
N GLU A 66 -13.98 12.26 23.34
CA GLU A 66 -13.24 13.12 22.41
C GLU A 66 -11.74 13.16 22.77
N LEU A 67 -11.41 13.37 24.04
CA LEU A 67 -10.03 13.38 24.53
C LEU A 67 -9.30 12.05 24.25
N PHE A 68 -10.04 10.93 24.24
CA PHE A 68 -9.50 9.60 23.98
C PHE A 68 -9.80 9.05 22.58
N SER A 69 -10.33 9.85 21.64
CA SER A 69 -10.65 9.38 20.28
C SER A 69 -9.44 8.87 19.51
N ASP A 70 -8.28 9.49 19.74
CA ASP A 70 -7.10 9.32 18.89
C ASP A 70 -6.03 8.39 19.50
N LEU A 71 -6.29 7.82 20.69
CA LEU A 71 -5.24 7.17 21.51
C LEU A 71 -4.98 5.69 21.19
N THR A 72 -5.72 5.10 20.26
CA THR A 72 -5.51 3.71 19.83
C THR A 72 -4.33 3.52 18.88
N ARG A 73 -3.71 4.61 18.40
CA ARG A 73 -2.74 4.54 17.29
C ARG A 73 -1.31 4.16 17.67
N ASP A 74 -0.99 4.05 18.96
CA ASP A 74 0.40 4.16 19.42
C ASP A 74 1.08 2.83 19.82
N GLY A 75 0.46 1.67 19.61
CA GLY A 75 1.07 0.37 19.99
C GLY A 75 1.36 0.21 21.49
N ARG A 76 0.63 0.97 22.34
CA ARG A 76 0.77 0.93 23.81
C ARG A 76 0.13 -0.34 24.37
N THR A 77 0.68 -0.85 25.47
CA THR A 77 0.02 -1.93 26.20
C THR A 77 -1.27 -1.44 26.86
N PRO A 78 -2.27 -2.31 27.06
CA PRO A 78 -3.51 -1.98 27.76
C PRO A 78 -3.30 -1.26 29.11
N SER A 79 -2.31 -1.65 29.92
CA SER A 79 -1.99 -0.99 31.19
C SER A 79 -1.38 0.41 31.03
N GLN A 80 -0.54 0.60 30.01
CA GLN A 80 0.01 1.91 29.69
C GLN A 80 -1.09 2.87 29.22
N LEU A 81 -2.04 2.38 28.42
CA LEU A 81 -3.23 3.13 28.04
C LEU A 81 -4.01 3.55 29.28
N LEU A 82 -4.25 2.63 30.22
CA LEU A 82 -4.97 2.94 31.46
C LEU A 82 -4.28 4.03 32.29
N ARG A 83 -2.97 3.89 32.53
CA ARG A 83 -2.19 4.88 33.30
C ARG A 83 -2.18 6.24 32.64
N PHE A 84 -2.10 6.27 31.32
CA PHE A 84 -2.16 7.51 30.55
C PHE A 84 -3.54 8.17 30.66
N MET A 85 -4.62 7.38 30.56
CA MET A 85 -5.99 7.88 30.79
C MET A 85 -6.10 8.50 32.18
N LYS A 86 -5.73 7.76 33.24
CA LYS A 86 -5.71 8.25 34.63
C LYS A 86 -4.90 9.54 34.79
N SER A 87 -3.72 9.62 34.17
CA SER A 87 -2.86 10.82 34.22
C SER A 87 -3.48 12.04 33.55
N ARG A 88 -4.30 11.84 32.51
CA ARG A 88 -4.91 12.93 31.74
C ARG A 88 -6.21 13.43 32.36
N LEU A 89 -6.97 12.56 33.02
CA LEU A 89 -8.16 12.95 33.81
C LEU A 89 -7.79 13.65 35.12
N GLY A 90 -6.60 13.39 35.67
CA GLY A 90 -6.15 13.99 36.93
C GLY A 90 -6.99 13.54 38.13
N LYS A 91 -6.92 14.29 39.25
CA LYS A 91 -7.70 14.04 40.49
C LYS A 91 -9.21 14.27 40.35
N ASN A 92 -9.71 14.65 39.18
CA ASN A 92 -11.15 14.60 38.92
C ASN A 92 -11.52 13.13 38.75
N ILE A 93 -11.95 12.56 39.87
CA ILE A 93 -12.40 11.18 40.02
C ILE A 93 -13.61 11.00 39.11
N MET A 94 -13.37 10.59 37.87
CA MET A 94 -14.43 10.19 36.98
C MET A 94 -14.74 8.75 37.31
N ALA A 95 -16.00 8.49 37.61
CA ALA A 95 -16.50 7.22 38.08
C ALA A 95 -15.79 6.07 37.37
N ASP A 96 -15.09 5.23 38.14
CA ASP A 96 -14.45 3.99 37.69
C ASP A 96 -15.25 3.22 36.62
N PRO A 97 -16.61 3.16 36.64
CA PRO A 97 -17.38 2.56 35.56
C PRO A 97 -17.24 3.22 34.17
N ILE A 98 -17.19 4.56 34.08
CA ILE A 98 -17.07 5.29 32.81
C ILE A 98 -15.67 5.14 32.25
N LEU A 99 -14.65 5.25 33.10
CA LEU A 99 -13.27 5.04 32.70
C LEU A 99 -13.06 3.60 32.23
N LYS A 100 -13.68 2.64 32.91
CA LYS A 100 -13.62 1.22 32.56
C LYS A 100 -14.29 0.92 31.22
N SER A 101 -15.51 1.40 30.99
CA SER A 101 -16.22 1.17 29.72
C SER A 101 -15.45 1.79 28.56
N LEU A 102 -14.95 3.01 28.73
CA LEU A 102 -14.16 3.67 27.69
C LEU A 102 -12.82 2.96 27.44
N TRP A 103 -12.13 2.54 28.49
CA TRP A 103 -10.87 1.83 28.34
C TRP A 103 -11.09 0.51 27.59
N LEU A 104 -12.16 -0.24 27.91
CA LEU A 104 -12.55 -1.44 27.16
C LEU A 104 -12.86 -1.11 25.69
N ASP A 105 -13.66 -0.08 25.40
CA ASP A 105 -13.99 0.33 24.02
C ASP A 105 -12.75 0.66 23.16
N ARG A 106 -11.62 1.01 23.78
CA ARG A 106 -10.37 1.36 23.09
C ARG A 106 -9.42 0.18 22.89
N LEU A 107 -9.68 -0.98 23.50
CA LEU A 107 -8.85 -2.17 23.30
C LEU A 107 -9.25 -2.91 22.01
N PRO A 108 -8.32 -3.68 21.41
CA PRO A 108 -8.63 -4.61 20.34
C PRO A 108 -9.80 -5.53 20.72
N THR A 109 -10.71 -5.78 19.78
CA THR A 109 -11.94 -6.59 20.01
C THR A 109 -11.64 -7.96 20.61
N THR A 110 -10.52 -8.57 20.25
CA THR A 110 -10.08 -9.85 20.80
C THR A 110 -9.85 -9.79 22.31
N ILE A 111 -9.26 -8.70 22.79
CA ILE A 111 -8.97 -8.49 24.21
C ILE A 111 -10.27 -8.14 24.96
N THR A 112 -11.13 -7.30 24.38
CA THR A 112 -12.40 -6.92 25.01
C THR A 112 -13.36 -8.08 25.19
N GLN A 113 -13.46 -8.98 24.21
CA GLN A 113 -14.32 -10.17 24.30
C GLN A 113 -13.93 -11.09 25.46
N ILE A 114 -12.63 -11.22 25.75
CA ILE A 114 -12.13 -12.06 26.84
C ILE A 114 -12.37 -11.37 28.20
N LEU A 115 -12.24 -10.04 28.24
CA LEU A 115 -12.30 -9.27 29.48
C LEU A 115 -13.70 -8.79 29.86
N ALA A 116 -14.62 -8.64 28.90
CA ALA A 116 -16.00 -8.22 29.12
C ALA A 116 -16.72 -8.99 30.25
N PRO A 117 -16.71 -10.34 30.29
CA PRO A 117 -17.35 -11.09 31.39
C PRO A 117 -16.65 -10.94 32.74
N MET A 118 -15.35 -10.58 32.75
CA MET A 118 -14.57 -10.37 33.97
C MET A 118 -14.66 -8.92 34.47
N SER A 119 -15.16 -8.01 33.63
CA SER A 119 -15.14 -6.57 33.87
C SER A 119 -16.15 -6.11 34.91
N GLU A 120 -17.12 -6.90 35.35
CA GLU A 120 -18.09 -6.45 36.36
C GLU A 120 -17.52 -6.56 37.79
N ASN A 121 -16.76 -7.61 38.07
CA ASN A 121 -16.32 -7.97 39.43
C ASN A 121 -14.83 -7.73 39.72
N THR A 122 -14.06 -7.22 38.75
CA THR A 122 -12.61 -7.00 38.91
C THR A 122 -12.25 -5.51 38.94
N PRO A 123 -11.30 -5.09 39.79
CA PRO A 123 -10.82 -3.71 39.77
C PRO A 123 -10.07 -3.43 38.47
N LEU A 124 -10.17 -2.19 37.99
CA LEU A 124 -9.67 -1.78 36.67
C LEU A 124 -8.16 -2.00 36.50
N ASP A 125 -7.37 -1.87 37.57
CA ASP A 125 -5.93 -2.13 37.53
C ASP A 125 -5.59 -3.62 37.31
N GLN A 126 -6.31 -4.55 37.95
CA GLN A 126 -6.12 -5.98 37.72
C GLN A 126 -6.59 -6.40 36.32
N LEU A 127 -7.64 -5.75 35.84
CA LEU A 127 -8.16 -5.97 34.49
C LEU A 127 -7.12 -5.53 33.45
N ALA A 128 -6.43 -4.41 33.68
CA ALA A 128 -5.33 -3.97 32.84
C ALA A 128 -4.13 -4.93 32.84
N ASP A 129 -3.75 -5.49 33.99
CA ASP A 129 -2.71 -6.51 34.07
C ASP A 129 -3.08 -7.78 33.30
N ALA A 130 -4.36 -8.20 33.36
CA ALA A 130 -4.86 -9.33 32.58
C ALA A 130 -4.85 -9.03 31.08
N ALA A 131 -5.25 -7.82 30.68
CA ALA A 131 -5.22 -7.37 29.30
C ALA A 131 -3.80 -7.36 28.72
N ASP A 132 -2.80 -6.94 29.49
CA ASP A 132 -1.39 -6.96 29.07
C ASP A 132 -0.91 -8.38 28.75
N ARG A 133 -1.30 -9.38 29.55
CA ARG A 133 -0.96 -10.78 29.29
C ARG A 133 -1.56 -11.26 27.97
N ILE A 134 -2.83 -10.96 27.74
CA ILE A 134 -3.51 -11.31 26.48
C ILE A 134 -2.85 -10.58 25.30
N PHE A 135 -2.53 -9.29 25.46
CA PHE A 135 -1.86 -8.47 24.46
C PHE A 135 -0.50 -9.06 24.07
N SER A 136 0.33 -9.48 25.05
CA SER A 136 1.60 -10.16 24.76
C SER A 136 1.42 -11.50 24.04
N GLN A 137 0.38 -12.27 24.38
CA GLN A 137 0.10 -13.55 23.74
C GLN A 137 -0.34 -13.39 22.29
N LEU A 138 -1.08 -12.33 21.98
CA LEU A 138 -1.50 -12.00 20.62
C LEU A 138 -0.32 -11.55 19.76
N ASP A 139 0.59 -10.74 20.30
CA ASP A 139 1.83 -10.34 19.61
C ASP A 139 2.80 -11.51 19.39
N HIS A 140 2.82 -12.47 20.32
CA HIS A 140 3.57 -13.72 20.13
C HIS A 140 2.90 -14.67 19.13
N GLN A 141 1.58 -14.62 18.95
CA GLN A 141 0.91 -15.41 17.92
C GLN A 141 1.16 -14.85 16.52
N THR A 142 1.18 -13.52 16.34
CA THR A 142 1.53 -12.92 15.04
C THR A 142 2.97 -13.21 14.63
N THR A 143 3.90 -13.31 15.58
CA THR A 143 5.30 -13.71 15.32
C THR A 143 5.48 -15.23 15.18
N SER A 144 4.66 -16.04 15.85
CA SER A 144 4.70 -17.52 15.76
C SER A 144 4.13 -18.08 14.44
N VAL A 145 3.32 -17.30 13.70
CA VAL A 145 2.89 -17.68 12.34
C VAL A 145 4.06 -17.73 11.34
N HIS A 146 5.24 -17.19 11.67
CA HIS A 146 6.47 -17.40 10.87
C HIS A 146 7.15 -18.76 11.10
N SER A 147 6.58 -19.66 11.90
CA SER A 147 7.05 -21.06 12.05
C SER A 147 5.94 -22.11 11.95
N ALA A 148 4.78 -21.76 11.38
CA ALA A 148 3.89 -22.75 10.82
C ALA A 148 4.29 -22.94 9.35
N GLU A 149 4.49 -24.19 8.91
CA GLU A 149 4.67 -24.50 7.50
C GLU A 149 3.62 -23.74 6.68
N PRO A 150 4.00 -23.09 5.56
CA PRO A 150 3.03 -22.38 4.74
C PRO A 150 1.94 -23.39 4.37
N SER A 151 0.70 -23.08 4.76
CA SER A 151 -0.46 -23.90 4.41
C SER A 151 -0.40 -24.23 2.92
N SER A 152 -0.91 -25.40 2.52
CA SER A 152 -0.95 -25.84 1.12
C SER A 152 -1.47 -24.73 0.18
N ASP A 153 -2.34 -23.89 0.70
CA ASP A 153 -2.96 -22.76 0.03
C ASP A 153 -1.98 -21.61 -0.19
N HIS A 154 -1.13 -21.28 0.78
CA HIS A 154 -0.07 -20.27 0.61
C HIS A 154 0.99 -20.71 -0.41
N ARG A 155 1.43 -21.98 -0.34
CA ARG A 155 2.36 -22.56 -1.34
C ARG A 155 1.77 -22.62 -2.75
N SER A 156 0.47 -22.88 -2.86
CA SER A 156 -0.21 -22.90 -4.17
C SER A 156 -0.40 -21.49 -4.72
N LEU A 157 -0.68 -20.50 -3.87
CA LEU A 157 -0.70 -19.08 -4.22
C LEU A 157 0.69 -18.58 -4.66
N GLU A 158 1.75 -18.91 -3.94
CA GLU A 158 3.13 -18.57 -4.32
C GLU A 158 3.50 -19.13 -5.70
N LYS A 159 3.19 -20.42 -5.95
CA LYS A 159 3.38 -21.04 -7.26
C LYS A 159 2.55 -20.37 -8.36
N ALA A 160 1.30 -19.99 -8.05
CA ALA A 160 0.45 -19.27 -9.00
C ALA A 160 1.00 -17.88 -9.33
N VAL A 161 1.57 -17.18 -8.34
CA VAL A 161 2.24 -15.89 -8.53
C VAL A 161 3.52 -16.03 -9.34
N GLU A 162 4.35 -17.04 -9.08
CA GLU A 162 5.55 -17.33 -9.89
C GLU A 162 5.19 -17.65 -11.35
N GLU A 163 4.14 -18.45 -11.58
CA GLU A 163 3.67 -18.78 -12.92
C GLU A 163 3.09 -17.54 -13.63
N LEU A 164 2.31 -16.70 -12.93
CA LEU A 164 1.84 -15.42 -13.47
C LEU A 164 3.01 -14.49 -13.82
N GLN A 165 4.04 -14.40 -12.97
CA GLN A 165 5.24 -13.62 -13.27
C GLN A 165 6.00 -14.17 -14.48
N ARG A 166 6.04 -15.50 -14.67
CA ARG A 166 6.62 -16.13 -15.86
C ARG A 166 5.82 -15.76 -17.11
N GLN A 167 4.50 -15.91 -17.07
CA GLN A 167 3.62 -15.56 -18.18
C GLN A 167 3.71 -14.08 -18.55
N VAL A 168 3.79 -13.17 -17.58
CA VAL A 168 3.99 -11.73 -17.83
C VAL A 168 5.34 -11.46 -18.49
N ARG A 169 6.42 -12.15 -18.08
CA ARG A 169 7.74 -12.02 -18.73
C ARG A 169 7.71 -12.52 -20.18
N ASP A 170 7.07 -13.65 -20.45
CA ASP A 170 6.95 -14.18 -21.80
C ASP A 170 6.09 -13.29 -22.70
N LEU A 171 4.97 -12.76 -22.16
CA LEU A 171 4.10 -11.84 -22.89
C LEU A 171 4.82 -10.53 -23.20
N THR A 172 5.55 -9.97 -22.24
CA THR A 172 6.35 -8.75 -22.45
C THR A 172 7.50 -8.98 -23.44
N PHE A 173 8.12 -10.15 -23.45
CA PHE A 173 9.11 -10.52 -24.47
C PHE A 173 8.48 -10.64 -25.86
N ALA A 174 7.33 -11.32 -25.98
CA ALA A 174 6.60 -11.46 -27.24
C ALA A 174 6.14 -10.12 -27.80
N LEU A 175 5.70 -9.19 -26.95
CA LEU A 175 5.33 -7.82 -27.34
C LEU A 175 6.55 -7.01 -27.81
N LYS A 176 7.71 -7.12 -27.13
CA LYS A 176 8.96 -6.51 -27.59
C LYS A 176 9.41 -7.03 -28.96
N ASN A 177 9.24 -8.33 -29.21
CA ASN A 177 9.65 -8.94 -30.48
C ASN A 177 8.68 -8.65 -31.64
N ARG A 178 7.39 -8.45 -31.37
CA ARG A 178 6.41 -7.98 -32.38
C ARG A 178 6.73 -6.58 -32.91
N GLY A 179 7.42 -5.74 -32.13
CA GLY A 179 7.87 -4.41 -32.58
C GLY A 179 9.01 -4.42 -33.60
N ARG A 180 9.79 -5.52 -33.71
CA ARG A 180 10.97 -5.58 -34.61
C ARG A 180 10.67 -6.12 -36.02
N ASN A 181 9.54 -6.79 -36.24
CA ASN A 181 9.23 -7.46 -37.51
C ASN A 181 8.29 -6.67 -38.44
N ARG A 182 8.08 -5.38 -38.21
CA ARG A 182 7.20 -4.56 -39.06
C ARG A 182 7.92 -3.90 -40.25
N PHE A 183 8.75 -4.65 -40.97
CA PHE A 183 9.22 -4.25 -42.30
C PHE A 183 9.36 -5.46 -43.24
N PRO A 184 8.31 -5.84 -44.00
CA PRO A 184 8.50 -6.67 -45.18
C PRO A 184 9.02 -5.77 -46.32
N SER A 185 10.31 -5.45 -46.29
CA SER A 185 10.98 -4.72 -47.37
C SER A 185 11.17 -5.63 -48.58
N ARG A 186 10.12 -5.66 -49.38
CA ARG A 186 10.02 -6.05 -50.78
C ARG A 186 11.16 -5.45 -51.61
N ARG A 187 12.31 -6.13 -51.78
CA ARG A 187 13.26 -5.85 -52.89
C ARG A 187 13.92 -7.13 -53.43
N ARG A 188 13.28 -7.64 -54.47
CA ARG A 188 13.89 -8.27 -55.64
C ARG A 188 15.10 -7.44 -56.07
N PHE A 189 16.32 -7.99 -56.15
CA PHE A 189 17.29 -7.72 -57.23
C PHE A 189 18.54 -8.61 -57.12
N ARG A 190 18.88 -9.22 -58.27
CA ARG A 190 20.15 -9.86 -58.60
C ARG A 190 21.32 -8.89 -58.41
N SER A 191 22.40 -9.32 -57.75
CA SER A 191 23.78 -9.07 -58.20
C SER A 191 24.83 -9.73 -57.28
N ARG A 192 25.32 -10.86 -57.78
CA ARG A 192 26.68 -11.43 -57.70
C ARG A 192 27.78 -10.51 -57.10
N PRO A 193 28.51 -10.92 -56.05
CA PRO A 193 29.82 -10.36 -55.73
C PRO A 193 30.92 -11.16 -56.44
N ARG A 194 31.81 -10.44 -57.12
CA ARG A 194 33.13 -10.89 -57.58
C ARG A 194 34.16 -10.51 -56.52
N SER A 195 34.93 -11.48 -56.06
CA SER A 195 36.26 -11.34 -55.44
C SER A 195 36.87 -12.75 -55.47
N SER A 196 37.77 -13.11 -56.39
CA SER A 196 39.17 -12.69 -56.54
C SER A 196 40.06 -12.98 -55.32
N SER A 197 40.43 -14.24 -55.16
CA SER A 197 41.80 -14.72 -54.83
C SER A 197 41.89 -16.09 -55.50
N ARG A 198 42.66 -16.30 -56.58
CA ARG A 198 44.12 -16.50 -56.67
C ARG A 198 44.70 -17.35 -55.53
N ASP A 199 45.45 -18.34 -55.99
CA ASP A 199 46.30 -19.31 -55.29
C ASP A 199 45.51 -20.53 -54.73
N ASP A 200 45.89 -21.78 -54.95
CA ASP A 200 47.12 -22.33 -55.50
C ASP A 200 46.92 -23.80 -55.89
N ASP A 201 47.80 -24.21 -56.81
CA ASP A 201 48.39 -25.52 -57.05
C ASP A 201 47.60 -26.70 -57.62
N THR A 202 48.17 -27.17 -58.73
CA THR A 202 47.68 -28.12 -59.70
C THR A 202 48.61 -29.32 -59.67
N SER A 203 48.18 -30.44 -59.13
CA SER A 203 48.82 -31.71 -59.43
C SER A 203 48.51 -32.06 -60.89
N SER A 204 49.55 -32.12 -61.72
CA SER A 204 49.59 -32.82 -63.01
C SER A 204 48.34 -32.67 -63.91
N SER A 205 48.37 -31.63 -64.77
CA SER A 205 47.67 -31.50 -66.07
C SER A 205 47.06 -30.11 -66.21
N ILE A 206 47.81 -29.19 -66.81
CA ILE A 206 47.32 -27.84 -67.19
C ILE A 206 46.38 -28.01 -68.38
N MET A 207 45.17 -28.44 -68.10
CA MET A 207 44.10 -28.55 -69.09
C MET A 207 43.25 -27.28 -69.04
N CYS A 208 43.15 -26.58 -70.17
CA CYS A 208 42.37 -25.34 -70.23
C CYS A 208 40.88 -25.61 -70.04
N TYR A 209 40.13 -24.58 -69.65
CA TYR A 209 38.69 -24.68 -69.38
C TYR A 209 37.90 -25.40 -70.49
N TYR A 210 38.21 -25.12 -71.75
CA TYR A 210 37.52 -25.72 -72.90
C TYR A 210 37.78 -27.23 -73.00
N HIS A 211 39.03 -27.68 -72.82
CA HIS A 211 39.34 -29.11 -72.83
C HIS A 211 38.88 -29.83 -71.56
N ARG A 212 38.87 -29.16 -70.39
CA ARG A 212 38.29 -29.71 -69.15
C ARG A 212 36.77 -29.92 -69.27
N ARG A 213 36.08 -29.05 -70.03
CA ARG A 213 34.62 -29.10 -70.18
C ARG A 213 34.15 -29.93 -71.37
N PHE A 214 34.89 -29.95 -72.48
CA PHE A 214 34.45 -30.54 -73.75
C PHE A 214 35.39 -31.61 -74.31
N GLY A 215 36.55 -31.86 -73.68
CA GLY A 215 37.49 -32.89 -74.14
C GLY A 215 37.93 -32.71 -75.59
N SER A 216 38.00 -33.80 -76.35
CA SER A 216 38.44 -33.82 -77.76
C SER A 216 37.49 -33.11 -78.71
N ALA A 217 36.27 -32.80 -78.27
CA ALA A 217 35.27 -32.06 -79.05
C ALA A 217 35.39 -30.53 -78.87
N ALA A 218 36.39 -30.03 -78.14
CA ALA A 218 36.61 -28.60 -77.96
C ALA A 218 36.99 -27.93 -79.27
N ARG A 219 36.23 -26.91 -79.69
CA ARG A 219 36.51 -26.14 -80.93
C ARG A 219 37.60 -25.07 -80.75
N TYR A 220 37.99 -24.78 -79.51
CA TYR A 220 38.94 -23.72 -79.18
C TYR A 220 39.87 -24.15 -78.04
N CYS A 221 41.16 -23.86 -78.19
CA CYS A 221 42.20 -24.14 -77.19
C CYS A 221 42.91 -22.84 -76.78
N THR A 222 43.09 -22.63 -75.47
CA THR A 222 43.87 -21.51 -74.90
C THR A 222 45.19 -22.02 -74.34
N LYS A 223 46.31 -21.40 -74.73
CA LYS A 223 47.66 -21.77 -74.29
C LYS A 223 48.05 -21.03 -72.99
N PRO A 224 48.89 -21.63 -72.12
CA PRO A 224 49.47 -22.97 -72.23
C PRO A 224 48.47 -24.06 -71.81
N CYS A 225 48.22 -25.04 -72.69
CA CYS A 225 47.39 -26.21 -72.39
C CYS A 225 48.10 -27.46 -72.90
N ASN A 226 48.20 -28.50 -72.06
CA ASN A 226 48.90 -29.74 -72.39
C ASN A 226 47.99 -30.85 -72.95
N TYR A 227 46.77 -30.52 -73.39
CA TYR A 227 45.81 -31.49 -73.89
C TYR A 227 46.30 -32.14 -75.19
N THR A 228 46.55 -33.45 -75.16
CA THR A 228 46.86 -34.27 -76.34
C THR A 228 45.64 -35.12 -76.68
N ALA A 229 45.03 -34.89 -77.85
CA ALA A 229 44.00 -35.78 -78.36
C ALA A 229 44.63 -37.12 -78.73
N VAL A 230 44.25 -38.21 -78.07
CA VAL A 230 44.62 -39.56 -78.51
C VAL A 230 43.81 -39.84 -79.76
N ALA A 231 44.48 -39.89 -80.92
CA ALA A 231 43.86 -40.27 -82.18
C ALA A 231 43.43 -41.75 -82.09
N GLY A 232 42.15 -41.98 -81.80
CA GLY A 232 41.53 -43.26 -82.08
C GLY A 232 41.43 -43.40 -83.59
N ASN A 233 42.17 -44.35 -84.15
CA ASN A 233 42.03 -44.76 -85.55
C ASN A 233 40.57 -45.12 -85.84
N GLU A 234 39.91 -44.36 -86.70
CA GLU A 234 38.75 -44.86 -87.44
C GLU A 234 39.23 -45.38 -88.79
N THR A 235 39.28 -46.71 -88.91
CA THR A 235 39.13 -47.46 -90.16
C THR A 235 38.56 -48.82 -89.76
N ALA A 236 37.61 -49.48 -90.41
CA ALA A 236 36.67 -49.19 -91.47
C ALA A 236 35.75 -50.44 -91.51
N SER A 237 34.53 -50.27 -92.00
CA SER A 237 33.59 -51.25 -92.55
C SER A 237 33.85 -52.77 -92.43
N LYS A 238 32.74 -53.44 -92.05
CA LYS A 238 32.29 -54.82 -92.35
C LYS A 238 32.70 -55.94 -91.39
#